data_AF-A0A0W1R6I0-F1
#
_entry.id   AF-A0A0W1R6I0-F1
#
_cell.length_a   1.000
_cell.length_b   1.000
_cell.length_c   1.000
_cell.angle_alpha   90.00
_cell.angle_beta   90.00
_cell.angle_gamma   90.00
#
_symmetry.space_group_name_H-M   'P 1'
#
loop_
_entity.id
_entity.type
_entity.pdbx_description
1 polymer ?
#
loop_
_entity_poly.entity_id
_entity_poly.type
_entity_poly.pdbx_seq_one_letter_code
_entity_poly.pdbx_strand_id
1 'polypeptide(L)'
;MAVHIESSPDLAFLQQLEDTADHPRVAILDEADAVDPEVLYDLFEIPRFVLILVGNREEDLMVSMDTRLQSRFHGARKIEFNRYSVEELIGILKKRAQNAFSTPEFVGDDDLEALAEHVDGDARFGIVLLRTAAEDAVEQGLERITPEIIGEAVSRAKSALRDSLLDSLPDEHRTLYDVIVEHEPIGPTSEIRQLYCKKTGESASTRTIQRYLRVLRNYDCIESEGESQNIVYRSVYP
;
A
#
# COMPACT_ATOMS: atom_id res chain seq x y z
N MET A 1 25.82 5.51 5.21
CA MET A 1 25.30 6.32 4.10
C MET A 1 23.99 5.68 3.70
N ALA A 2 22.86 6.36 3.96
CA ALA A 2 21.56 5.90 3.47
C ALA A 2 21.44 6.35 2.02
N VAL A 3 21.16 5.42 1.11
CA VAL A 3 20.93 5.72 -0.31
C VAL A 3 19.49 5.28 -0.60
N HIS A 4 18.62 6.26 -0.87
CA HIS A 4 17.27 6.01 -1.35
C HIS A 4 17.32 5.80 -2.87
N ILE A 5 16.63 4.77 -3.36
CA ILE A 5 16.60 4.39 -4.77
C ILE A 5 15.12 4.39 -5.19
N GLU A 6 14.74 5.27 -6.11
CA GLU A 6 13.35 5.40 -6.62
C GLU A 6 13.13 4.73 -7.99
N SER A 7 14.12 4.04 -8.57
CA SER A 7 13.99 3.39 -9.89
C SER A 7 15.03 2.27 -10.10
N SER A 8 14.77 1.34 -11.03
CA SER A 8 15.65 0.20 -11.37
C SER A 8 17.13 0.61 -11.35
N PRO A 9 17.98 -0.06 -10.56
CA PRO A 9 19.37 0.33 -10.43
C PRO A 9 20.11 0.11 -11.74
N ASP A 10 20.62 1.19 -12.34
CA ASP A 10 21.54 1.08 -13.48
C ASP A 10 22.86 0.43 -13.04
N LEU A 11 23.54 -0.26 -13.96
CA LEU A 11 24.83 -0.93 -13.76
C LEU A 11 25.89 -0.08 -13.03
N ALA A 12 25.89 1.23 -13.21
CA ALA A 12 26.79 2.16 -12.54
C ALA A 12 26.55 2.22 -11.02
N PHE A 13 25.31 2.05 -10.58
CA PHE A 13 24.95 1.99 -9.16
C PHE A 13 25.44 0.69 -8.51
N LEU A 14 25.28 -0.44 -9.20
CA LEU A 14 25.79 -1.74 -8.73
C LEU A 14 27.32 -1.71 -8.60
N GLN A 15 28.02 -1.11 -9.57
CA GLN A 15 29.48 -0.92 -9.49
C GLN A 15 29.89 -0.01 -8.32
N GLN A 16 29.15 1.06 -8.06
CA GLN A 16 29.42 1.92 -6.89
C GLN A 16 29.21 1.16 -5.56
N LEU A 17 28.24 0.25 -5.51
CA LEU A 17 28.07 -0.67 -4.38
C LEU A 17 29.22 -1.67 -4.30
N GLU A 18 29.74 -2.20 -5.39
CA GLU A 18 30.88 -3.14 -5.34
C GLU A 18 32.19 -2.45 -4.91
N ASP A 19 32.47 -1.24 -5.42
CA ASP A 19 33.74 -0.52 -5.20
C ASP A 19 33.97 -0.07 -3.74
N THR A 20 32.92 -0.09 -2.90
CA THR A 20 33.01 0.37 -1.51
C THR A 20 32.95 -0.79 -0.49
N ALA A 21 33.19 -2.05 -0.91
CA ALA A 21 32.80 -3.30 -0.24
C ALA A 21 33.44 -3.60 1.14
N ASP A 22 34.28 -2.71 1.67
CA ASP A 22 34.99 -2.93 2.94
C ASP A 22 34.08 -2.89 4.18
N HIS A 23 32.88 -2.29 4.08
CA HIS A 23 31.95 -2.13 5.20
C HIS A 23 30.65 -2.93 5.04
N PRO A 24 30.09 -3.50 6.14
CA PRO A 24 28.75 -4.08 6.12
C PRO A 24 27.70 -3.05 5.69
N ARG A 25 26.73 -3.47 4.88
CA ARG A 25 25.65 -2.61 4.38
C ARG A 25 24.30 -3.24 4.59
N VAL A 26 23.29 -2.39 4.72
CA VAL A 26 21.89 -2.78 4.75
C VAL A 26 21.19 -2.07 3.61
N ALA A 27 20.50 -2.81 2.75
CA ALA A 27 19.57 -2.27 1.78
C ALA A 27 18.15 -2.66 2.16
N ILE A 28 17.25 -1.69 2.05
CA ILE A 28 15.83 -1.84 2.28
C ILE A 28 15.16 -1.64 0.93
N LEU A 29 14.52 -2.69 0.41
CA LEU A 29 13.72 -2.62 -0.80
C LEU A 29 12.27 -2.63 -0.38
N ASP A 30 11.63 -1.49 -0.53
CA ASP A 30 10.17 -1.38 -0.43
C ASP A 30 9.54 -1.85 -1.74
N GLU A 31 8.31 -2.37 -1.68
CA GLU A 31 7.62 -2.99 -2.82
C GLU A 31 8.50 -4.01 -3.59
N ALA A 32 9.21 -4.86 -2.86
CA ALA A 32 10.16 -5.81 -3.44
C ALA A 32 9.52 -6.77 -4.47
N ASP A 33 8.19 -6.96 -4.45
CA ASP A 33 7.42 -7.72 -5.45
C ASP A 33 7.32 -7.02 -6.82
N ALA A 34 7.58 -5.71 -6.87
CA ALA A 34 7.67 -4.93 -8.10
C ALA A 34 9.08 -4.94 -8.71
N VAL A 35 10.10 -5.30 -7.93
CA VAL A 35 11.51 -5.25 -8.35
C VAL A 35 11.82 -6.40 -9.32
N ASP A 36 12.69 -6.12 -10.29
CA ASP A 36 13.17 -7.14 -11.23
C ASP A 36 13.93 -8.25 -10.49
N PRO A 37 13.58 -9.54 -10.70
CA PRO A 37 14.31 -10.67 -10.14
C PRO A 37 15.82 -10.66 -10.39
N GLU A 38 16.27 -10.17 -11.55
CA GLU A 38 17.71 -10.08 -11.88
C GLU A 38 18.41 -9.07 -10.95
N VAL A 39 17.76 -7.94 -10.65
CA VAL A 39 18.28 -6.95 -9.70
C VAL A 39 18.36 -7.52 -8.28
N LEU A 40 17.34 -8.27 -7.86
CA LEU A 40 17.38 -8.95 -6.56
C LEU A 40 18.54 -9.93 -6.51
N TYR A 41 18.78 -10.69 -7.58
CA TYR A 41 19.92 -11.61 -7.69
C TYR A 41 21.25 -10.91 -7.48
N ASP A 42 21.50 -9.84 -8.24
CA ASP A 42 22.75 -9.10 -8.18
C ASP A 42 23.01 -8.56 -6.77
N LEU A 43 22.00 -7.98 -6.13
CA LEU A 43 22.11 -7.47 -4.76
C LEU A 43 22.39 -8.56 -3.72
N PHE A 44 21.88 -9.77 -3.92
CA PHE A 44 22.17 -10.93 -3.06
C PHE A 44 23.59 -11.48 -3.23
N GLU A 45 24.23 -11.27 -4.38
CA GLU A 45 25.60 -11.72 -4.62
C GLU A 45 26.66 -10.79 -4.01
N ILE A 46 26.30 -9.53 -3.73
CA ILE A 46 27.22 -8.56 -3.13
C ILE A 46 27.64 -9.03 -1.72
N PRO A 47 28.94 -9.25 -1.47
CA PRO A 47 29.43 -9.62 -0.14
C PRO A 47 29.13 -8.54 0.91
N ARG A 48 28.86 -8.96 2.15
CA ARG A 48 28.61 -8.06 3.30
C ARG A 48 27.39 -7.15 3.12
N PHE A 49 26.42 -7.59 2.32
CA PHE A 49 25.15 -6.91 2.10
C PHE A 49 24.03 -7.64 2.85
N VAL A 50 23.27 -6.91 3.66
CA VAL A 50 22.05 -7.39 4.32
C VAL A 50 20.87 -6.80 3.59
N LEU A 51 19.96 -7.65 3.13
CA LEU A 51 18.74 -7.25 2.45
C LEU A 51 17.55 -7.33 3.41
N ILE A 52 16.80 -6.24 3.49
CA ILE A 52 15.47 -6.18 4.08
C ILE A 52 14.51 -5.94 2.93
N LEU A 53 13.62 -6.90 2.71
CA LEU A 53 12.64 -6.85 1.63
C LEU A 53 11.28 -6.65 2.26
N VAL A 54 10.59 -5.61 1.83
CA VAL A 54 9.22 -5.29 2.21
C VAL A 54 8.36 -5.48 0.98
N GLY A 55 7.28 -6.21 1.10
CA GLY A 55 6.36 -6.48 0.00
C GLY A 55 5.01 -6.93 0.52
N ASN A 56 4.01 -6.90 -0.35
CA ASN A 56 2.62 -7.10 0.07
C ASN A 56 2.25 -8.56 0.26
N ARG A 57 2.79 -9.47 -0.58
CA ARG A 57 2.53 -10.92 -0.48
C ARG A 57 3.79 -11.72 -0.80
N GLU A 58 4.07 -12.73 0.01
CA GLU A 58 5.18 -13.64 -0.23
C GLU A 58 5.06 -14.36 -1.58
N GLU A 59 3.85 -14.77 -1.94
CA GLU A 59 3.60 -15.49 -3.19
C GLU A 59 3.97 -14.66 -4.42
N ASP A 60 3.66 -13.36 -4.42
CA ASP A 60 3.99 -12.47 -5.52
C ASP A 60 5.50 -12.25 -5.64
N LEU A 61 6.21 -12.17 -4.52
CA LEU A 61 7.68 -12.16 -4.47
C LEU A 61 8.26 -13.47 -5.04
N MET A 62 7.69 -14.62 -4.68
CA MET A 62 8.23 -15.92 -5.06
C MET A 62 7.96 -16.28 -6.53
N VAL A 63 6.85 -15.80 -7.12
CA VAL A 63 6.49 -16.03 -8.53
C VAL A 63 7.48 -15.35 -9.47
N SER A 64 8.04 -14.20 -9.08
CA SER A 64 9.01 -13.50 -9.91
C SER A 64 10.39 -14.18 -9.88
N MET A 65 10.69 -14.99 -8.87
CA MET A 65 12.02 -15.53 -8.63
C MET A 65 12.28 -16.93 -9.24
N ASP A 66 13.51 -17.16 -9.70
CA ASP A 66 13.96 -18.48 -10.16
C ASP A 66 14.13 -19.49 -9.00
N THR A 67 14.30 -20.77 -9.32
CA THR A 67 14.42 -21.85 -8.32
C THR A 67 15.62 -21.67 -7.38
N ARG A 68 16.68 -20.97 -7.82
CA ARG A 68 17.89 -20.74 -7.00
C ARG A 68 17.66 -19.61 -5.99
N LEU A 69 17.07 -18.52 -6.42
CA LEU A 69 16.66 -17.40 -5.58
C LEU A 69 15.62 -17.84 -4.55
N GLN A 70 14.62 -18.63 -4.97
CA GLN A 70 13.63 -19.22 -4.07
C GLN A 70 14.29 -20.02 -2.95
N SER A 71 15.30 -20.83 -3.25
CA SER A 71 16.03 -21.61 -2.24
C SER A 71 16.77 -20.72 -1.23
N ARG A 72 17.32 -19.58 -1.65
CA ARG A 72 18.01 -18.65 -0.74
C ARG A 72 17.02 -17.87 0.12
N PHE A 73 15.89 -17.46 -0.45
CA PHE A 73 14.82 -16.79 0.29
C PHE A 73 14.10 -17.71 1.26
N HIS A 74 13.99 -19.00 0.96
CA HIS A 74 13.42 -19.96 1.90
C HIS A 74 14.20 -20.01 3.23
N GLY A 75 15.50 -19.71 3.20
CA GLY A 75 16.34 -19.56 4.39
C GLY A 75 16.31 -18.17 5.03
N ALA A 76 15.64 -17.18 4.42
CA ALA A 76 15.53 -15.84 4.96
C ALA A 76 14.55 -15.80 6.14
N ARG A 77 14.79 -14.91 7.09
CA ARG A 77 13.85 -14.68 8.20
C ARG A 77 12.63 -13.93 7.66
N LYS A 78 11.46 -14.54 7.83
CA LYS A 78 10.17 -13.94 7.44
C LYS A 78 9.51 -13.29 8.66
N ILE A 79 8.94 -12.11 8.44
CA ILE A 79 8.14 -11.39 9.43
C ILE A 79 6.86 -10.99 8.69
N GLU A 80 5.73 -11.53 9.15
CA GLU A 80 4.42 -11.21 8.62
C GLU A 80 3.78 -10.12 9.49
N PHE A 81 3.31 -9.06 8.85
CA PHE A 81 2.60 -7.98 9.50
C PHE A 81 1.10 -8.16 9.26
N ASN A 82 0.39 -8.59 10.30
CA ASN A 82 -1.06 -8.71 10.24
C ASN A 82 -1.73 -7.34 10.37
N ARG A 83 -3.01 -7.29 10.02
CA ARG A 83 -3.88 -6.14 10.35
C ARG A 83 -3.81 -5.84 11.84
N TYR A 84 -3.78 -4.55 12.17
CA TYR A 84 -3.71 -4.10 13.56
C TYR A 84 -4.96 -4.52 14.33
N SER A 85 -4.79 -4.91 15.59
CA SER A 85 -5.93 -5.03 16.51
C SER A 85 -6.50 -3.65 16.86
N VAL A 86 -7.72 -3.62 17.40
CA VAL A 86 -8.33 -2.38 17.89
C VAL A 86 -7.43 -1.71 18.94
N GLU A 87 -6.84 -2.48 19.85
CA GLU A 87 -5.93 -1.95 20.88
C GLU A 87 -4.65 -1.34 20.29
N GLU A 88 -4.07 -1.98 19.27
CA GLU A 88 -2.89 -1.45 18.57
C GLU A 88 -3.23 -0.16 17.81
N LEU A 89 -4.40 -0.11 17.16
CA LEU A 89 -4.91 1.08 16.50
C LEU A 89 -5.11 2.23 17.48
N ILE A 90 -5.74 2.00 18.63
CA ILE A 90 -5.88 3.01 19.69
C ILE A 90 -4.50 3.56 20.08
N GLY A 91 -3.50 2.69 20.28
CA GLY A 91 -2.13 3.09 20.60
C GLY A 91 -1.51 4.00 19.52
N ILE A 92 -1.68 3.64 18.24
CA ILE A 92 -1.21 4.43 17.11
C ILE A 92 -1.91 5.79 17.05
N LEU A 93 -3.25 5.80 17.09
CA LEU A 93 -4.07 7.00 17.00
C LEU A 93 -3.82 7.94 18.17
N LYS A 94 -3.69 7.41 19.39
CA LYS A 94 -3.30 8.18 20.58
C LYS A 94 -1.98 8.89 20.39
N LYS A 95 -0.97 8.19 19.86
CA LYS A 95 0.34 8.81 19.61
C LYS A 95 0.27 9.91 18.54
N ARG A 96 -0.58 9.73 17.52
CA ARG A 96 -0.81 10.74 16.48
C ARG A 96 -1.55 11.96 17.04
N ALA A 97 -2.63 11.74 17.81
CA ALA A 97 -3.39 12.80 18.47
C ALA A 97 -2.52 13.65 19.40
N GLN A 98 -1.69 13.02 20.24
CA GLN A 98 -0.75 13.72 21.14
C GLN A 98 0.25 14.62 20.43
N ASN A 99 0.62 14.28 19.19
CA ASN A 99 1.56 15.08 18.40
C ASN A 99 0.85 16.18 17.57
N ALA A 100 -0.45 15.98 17.27
CA ALA A 100 -1.22 16.86 16.40
C ALA A 100 -1.97 17.95 17.17
N PHE A 101 -2.54 17.62 18.33
CA PHE A 101 -3.42 18.52 19.08
C PHE A 101 -2.70 19.11 20.30
N SER A 102 -2.83 20.42 20.49
CA SER A 102 -2.25 21.11 21.66
C SER A 102 -3.08 20.92 22.94
N THR A 103 -4.37 20.59 22.79
CA THR A 103 -5.32 20.41 23.89
C THR A 103 -5.60 18.91 24.03
N PRO A 104 -5.14 18.24 25.11
CA PRO A 104 -5.37 16.82 25.33
C PRO A 104 -6.86 16.44 25.35
N GLU A 105 -7.74 17.35 25.77
CA GLU A 105 -9.17 17.14 25.87
C GLU A 105 -9.89 17.15 24.51
N PHE A 106 -9.20 17.58 23.43
CA PHE A 106 -9.79 17.64 22.09
C PHE A 106 -10.11 16.25 21.52
N VAL A 107 -9.37 15.22 21.96
CA VAL A 107 -9.62 13.81 21.62
C VAL A 107 -9.37 12.97 22.86
N GLY A 108 -10.44 12.42 23.45
CA GLY A 108 -10.36 11.53 24.59
C GLY A 108 -10.12 10.07 24.20
N ASP A 109 -9.81 9.23 25.19
CA ASP A 109 -9.55 7.81 24.96
C ASP A 109 -10.78 7.09 24.39
N ASP A 110 -11.99 7.39 24.87
CA ASP A 110 -13.25 6.84 24.33
C ASP A 110 -13.48 7.22 22.85
N ASP A 111 -13.00 8.39 22.41
CA ASP A 111 -13.13 8.83 21.01
C ASP A 111 -12.15 8.06 20.11
N LEU A 112 -10.96 7.74 20.64
CA LEU A 112 -9.97 6.92 19.95
C LEU A 112 -10.43 5.46 19.83
N GLU A 113 -11.12 4.95 20.84
CA GLU A 113 -11.80 3.65 20.79
C GLU A 113 -12.86 3.65 19.69
N ALA A 114 -13.76 4.64 19.70
CA ALA A 114 -14.79 4.79 18.66
C ALA A 114 -14.19 4.92 17.26
N LEU A 115 -13.08 5.65 17.10
CA LEU A 115 -12.33 5.72 15.83
C LEU A 115 -11.81 4.34 15.41
N ALA A 116 -11.15 3.62 16.32
CA ALA A 116 -10.55 2.32 16.01
C ALA A 116 -11.60 1.27 15.64
N GLU A 117 -12.81 1.32 16.20
CA GLU A 117 -13.92 0.43 15.84
C GLU A 117 -14.38 0.60 14.37
N HIS A 118 -14.19 1.79 13.78
CA HIS A 118 -14.48 2.04 12.37
C HIS A 118 -13.34 1.63 11.44
N VAL A 119 -12.18 1.26 11.99
CA VAL A 119 -10.95 0.98 11.24
C VAL A 119 -10.73 -0.52 11.18
N ASP A 120 -10.85 -1.10 9.99
CA ASP A 120 -10.64 -2.54 9.73
C ASP A 120 -9.14 -2.89 9.71
N GLY A 121 -8.41 -2.54 10.76
CA GLY A 121 -6.99 -2.82 10.93
C GLY A 121 -6.03 -1.99 10.07
N ASP A 122 -6.52 -1.10 9.17
CA ASP A 122 -5.68 -0.19 8.38
C ASP A 122 -5.41 1.12 9.14
N ALA A 123 -4.22 1.22 9.73
CA ALA A 123 -3.78 2.41 10.44
C ALA A 123 -3.74 3.68 9.56
N ARG A 124 -3.54 3.57 8.23
CA ARG A 124 -3.60 4.72 7.31
C ARG A 124 -5.00 5.30 7.30
N PHE A 125 -6.01 4.45 7.15
CA PHE A 125 -7.41 4.86 7.22
C PHE A 125 -7.73 5.46 8.59
N GLY A 126 -7.30 4.85 9.69
CA GLY A 126 -7.51 5.41 11.02
C GLY A 126 -6.92 6.82 11.19
N ILE A 127 -5.72 7.07 10.66
CA ILE A 127 -5.08 8.40 10.73
C ILE A 127 -5.85 9.42 9.88
N VAL A 128 -6.29 9.04 8.67
CA VAL A 128 -7.11 9.93 7.82
C VAL A 128 -8.47 10.20 8.46
N LEU A 129 -9.08 9.22 9.10
CA LEU A 129 -10.35 9.38 9.81
C LEU A 129 -10.20 10.32 11.01
N LEU A 130 -9.17 10.14 11.84
CA LEU A 130 -8.86 11.05 12.95
C LEU A 130 -8.68 12.50 12.45
N ARG A 131 -7.94 12.68 11.36
CA ARG A 131 -7.73 14.00 10.77
C ARG A 131 -9.05 14.60 10.27
N THR A 132 -9.84 13.84 9.52
CA THR A 132 -11.11 14.31 8.94
C THR A 132 -12.09 14.71 10.05
N ALA A 133 -12.26 13.87 11.07
CA ALA A 133 -13.12 14.16 12.21
C ALA A 133 -12.65 15.38 13.01
N ALA A 134 -11.34 15.61 13.12
CA ALA A 134 -10.80 16.81 13.75
C ALA A 134 -11.09 18.08 12.94
N GLU A 135 -10.91 18.03 11.62
CA GLU A 135 -11.24 19.15 10.72
C GLU A 135 -12.73 19.50 10.83
N ASP A 136 -13.60 18.49 10.88
CA ASP A 136 -15.05 18.67 11.04
C ASP A 136 -15.45 19.29 12.36
N ALA A 137 -14.88 18.80 13.46
CA ALA A 137 -15.13 19.35 14.78
C ALA A 137 -14.76 20.84 14.82
N VAL A 138 -13.63 21.20 14.23
CA VAL A 138 -13.18 22.61 14.14
C VAL A 138 -14.12 23.44 13.27
N GLU A 139 -14.53 22.94 12.10
CA GLU A 139 -15.47 23.63 11.21
C GLU A 139 -16.84 23.87 11.86
N GLN A 140 -17.29 22.92 12.68
CA GLN A 140 -18.54 23.02 13.45
C GLN A 140 -18.40 23.83 14.76
N GLY A 141 -17.19 24.30 15.10
CA GLY A 141 -16.92 25.07 16.31
C GLY A 141 -16.99 24.25 17.61
N LEU A 142 -16.74 22.96 17.52
CA LEU A 142 -16.75 22.02 18.65
C LEU A 142 -15.39 22.00 19.34
N GLU A 143 -15.42 21.89 20.66
CA GLU A 143 -14.20 21.88 21.50
C GLU A 143 -13.55 20.49 21.61
N ARG A 144 -14.22 19.45 21.08
CA ARG A 144 -13.79 18.05 21.15
C ARG A 144 -14.41 17.24 20.01
N ILE A 145 -13.70 16.22 19.53
CA ILE A 145 -14.24 15.21 18.61
C ILE A 145 -15.29 14.36 19.33
N THR A 146 -16.43 14.11 18.70
CA THR A 146 -17.48 13.23 19.25
C THR A 146 -17.71 12.00 18.38
N PRO A 147 -18.28 10.90 18.92
CA PRO A 147 -18.64 9.72 18.14
C PRO A 147 -19.53 10.01 16.93
N GLU A 148 -20.41 11.01 17.03
CA GLU A 148 -21.28 11.42 15.93
C GLU A 148 -20.46 11.99 14.76
N ILE A 149 -19.51 12.90 15.05
CA ILE A 149 -18.61 13.45 14.04
C ILE A 149 -17.76 12.35 13.41
N ILE A 150 -17.26 11.41 14.22
CA ILE A 150 -16.47 10.28 13.71
C ILE A 150 -17.28 9.51 12.67
N GLY A 151 -18.52 9.15 13.00
CA GLY A 151 -19.43 8.46 12.09
C GLY A 151 -19.70 9.25 10.80
N GLU A 152 -19.92 10.56 10.90
CA GLU A 152 -20.10 11.45 9.74
C GLU A 152 -18.84 11.59 8.89
N ALA A 153 -17.65 11.51 9.50
CA ALA A 153 -16.37 11.63 8.84
C ALA A 153 -15.97 10.37 8.06
N VAL A 154 -16.48 9.18 8.40
CA VAL A 154 -16.08 7.89 7.78
C VAL A 154 -16.10 7.93 6.26
N SER A 155 -17.21 8.35 5.66
CA SER A 155 -17.34 8.34 4.19
C SER A 155 -16.38 9.32 3.54
N ARG A 156 -16.16 10.49 4.15
CA ARG A 156 -15.24 11.51 3.63
C ARG A 156 -13.79 11.10 3.83
N ALA A 157 -13.46 10.46 4.94
CA ALA A 157 -12.14 9.90 5.19
C ALA A 157 -11.80 8.81 4.16
N LYS A 158 -12.76 7.94 3.80
CA LYS A 158 -12.58 6.95 2.73
C LYS A 158 -12.30 7.63 1.39
N SER A 159 -13.09 8.63 1.03
CA SER A 159 -12.87 9.42 -0.20
C SER A 159 -11.52 10.13 -0.18
N ALA A 160 -11.14 10.77 0.92
CA ALA A 160 -9.88 11.49 1.05
C ALA A 160 -8.66 10.54 0.97
N LEU A 161 -8.74 9.35 1.57
CA LEU A 161 -7.68 8.36 1.45
C LEU A 161 -7.59 7.83 0.01
N ARG A 162 -8.72 7.49 -0.60
CA ARG A 162 -8.79 7.06 -2.00
C ARG A 162 -8.18 8.10 -2.93
N ASP A 163 -8.60 9.35 -2.83
CA ASP A 163 -8.12 10.44 -3.68
C ASP A 163 -6.61 10.65 -3.50
N SER A 164 -6.11 10.59 -2.25
CA SER A 164 -4.67 10.66 -1.97
C SER A 164 -3.88 9.50 -2.58
N LEU A 165 -4.43 8.28 -2.60
CA LEU A 165 -3.77 7.13 -3.23
C LEU A 165 -3.74 7.30 -4.75
N LEU A 166 -4.89 7.65 -5.35
CA LEU A 166 -5.02 7.85 -6.79
C LEU A 166 -4.20 9.04 -7.31
N ASP A 167 -3.98 10.07 -6.50
CA ASP A 167 -3.24 11.27 -6.91
C ASP A 167 -1.77 11.01 -7.25
N SER A 168 -1.20 9.94 -6.71
CA SER A 168 0.14 9.47 -7.04
C SER A 168 0.22 8.70 -8.37
N LEU A 169 -0.93 8.28 -8.91
CA LEU A 169 -1.00 7.37 -10.04
C LEU A 169 -1.22 8.09 -11.38
N PRO A 170 -0.65 7.55 -12.49
CA PRO A 170 -0.94 8.02 -13.84
C PRO A 170 -2.41 7.82 -14.25
N ASP A 171 -2.89 8.65 -15.17
CA ASP A 171 -4.30 8.68 -15.63
C ASP A 171 -4.80 7.32 -16.13
N GLU A 172 -3.96 6.50 -16.75
CA GLU A 172 -4.37 5.17 -17.23
C GLU A 172 -4.71 4.23 -16.07
N HIS A 173 -4.01 4.35 -14.94
CA HIS A 173 -4.27 3.55 -13.75
C HIS A 173 -5.53 4.02 -13.03
N ARG A 174 -5.75 5.35 -12.93
CA ARG A 174 -6.99 5.93 -12.39
C ARG A 174 -8.20 5.49 -13.21
N THR A 175 -8.09 5.51 -14.54
CA THR A 175 -9.17 5.06 -15.42
C THR A 175 -9.50 3.58 -15.21
N LEU A 176 -8.48 2.74 -15.02
CA LEU A 176 -8.68 1.32 -14.71
C LEU A 176 -9.31 1.12 -13.32
N TYR A 177 -8.88 1.90 -12.33
CA TYR A 177 -9.48 1.90 -11.01
C TYR A 177 -10.97 2.24 -11.07
N ASP A 178 -11.37 3.27 -11.81
CA ASP A 178 -12.77 3.63 -11.97
C ASP A 178 -13.60 2.49 -12.59
N VAL A 179 -13.03 1.78 -13.58
CA VAL A 179 -13.69 0.59 -14.17
C VAL A 179 -13.91 -0.49 -13.13
N ILE A 180 -12.98 -0.67 -12.19
CA ILE A 180 -13.12 -1.65 -11.12
C ILE A 180 -14.21 -1.21 -10.15
N VAL A 181 -14.18 0.03 -9.66
CA VAL A 181 -15.20 0.56 -8.73
C VAL A 181 -16.61 0.50 -9.33
N GLU A 182 -16.76 0.81 -10.63
CA GLU A 182 -18.07 0.75 -11.32
C GLU A 182 -18.67 -0.66 -11.42
N HIS A 183 -17.83 -1.71 -11.34
CA HIS A 183 -18.20 -3.08 -11.68
C HIS A 183 -17.80 -4.12 -10.63
N GLU A 184 -17.29 -3.72 -9.47
CA GLU A 184 -16.77 -4.64 -8.46
C GLU A 184 -17.87 -5.52 -7.84
N PRO A 185 -17.58 -6.79 -7.49
CA PRO A 185 -16.35 -7.51 -7.84
C PRO A 185 -16.28 -7.79 -9.34
N ILE A 186 -15.12 -7.51 -9.95
CA ILE A 186 -14.92 -7.70 -11.39
C ILE A 186 -13.78 -8.65 -11.69
N GLY A 187 -14.04 -9.57 -12.60
CA GLY A 187 -13.06 -10.49 -13.16
C GLY A 187 -13.75 -11.38 -14.19
N PRO A 188 -13.01 -12.07 -15.08
CA PRO A 188 -11.55 -12.13 -15.16
C PRO A 188 -10.93 -10.90 -15.85
N THR A 189 -9.60 -10.85 -15.94
CA THR A 189 -8.86 -9.74 -16.60
C THR A 189 -9.34 -9.41 -18.01
N SER A 190 -9.88 -10.38 -18.76
CA SER A 190 -10.44 -10.13 -20.09
C SER A 190 -11.68 -9.24 -20.07
N GLU A 191 -12.53 -9.36 -19.06
CA GLU A 191 -13.72 -8.53 -18.88
C GLU A 191 -13.33 -7.10 -18.49
N ILE A 192 -12.41 -6.98 -17.52
CA ILE A 192 -11.83 -5.69 -17.12
C ILE A 192 -11.21 -4.98 -18.34
N ARG A 193 -10.43 -5.71 -19.15
CA ARG A 193 -9.84 -5.17 -20.39
C ARG A 193 -10.90 -4.65 -21.35
N GLN A 194 -11.99 -5.39 -21.54
CA GLN A 194 -13.07 -4.99 -22.44
C GLN A 194 -13.73 -3.69 -21.99
N LEU A 195 -14.02 -3.56 -20.69
CA LEU A 195 -14.62 -2.36 -20.11
C LEU A 195 -13.66 -1.18 -20.16
N TYR A 196 -12.38 -1.38 -19.84
CA TYR A 196 -11.33 -0.37 -19.97
C TYR A 196 -11.22 0.16 -21.40
N CYS A 197 -11.14 -0.73 -22.40
CA CYS A 197 -11.05 -0.32 -23.81
C CYS A 197 -12.33 0.40 -24.27
N LYS A 198 -13.50 -0.02 -23.76
CA LYS A 198 -14.77 0.65 -24.05
C LYS A 198 -14.83 2.07 -23.46
N LYS A 199 -14.29 2.26 -22.25
CA LYS A 199 -14.28 3.56 -21.54
C LYS A 199 -13.28 4.54 -22.16
N THR A 200 -12.09 4.06 -22.51
CA THR A 200 -11.02 4.90 -23.09
C THR A 200 -11.14 5.09 -24.60
N GLY A 201 -11.78 4.15 -25.32
CA GLY A 201 -11.72 4.08 -26.78
C GLY A 201 -10.39 3.56 -27.32
N GLU A 202 -9.45 3.20 -26.45
CA GLU A 202 -8.11 2.73 -26.80
C GLU A 202 -7.99 1.21 -26.70
N SER A 203 -7.10 0.63 -27.52
CA SER A 203 -6.79 -0.80 -27.47
C SER A 203 -5.68 -1.07 -26.44
N ALA A 204 -6.04 -1.73 -25.34
CA ALA A 204 -5.07 -2.28 -24.40
C ALA A 204 -4.89 -3.80 -24.58
N SER A 205 -3.64 -4.26 -24.49
CA SER A 205 -3.32 -5.68 -24.43
C SER A 205 -3.64 -6.26 -23.05
N THR A 206 -3.86 -7.58 -22.94
CA THR A 206 -4.02 -8.24 -21.64
C THR A 206 -2.83 -8.01 -20.71
N ARG A 207 -1.60 -8.02 -21.26
CA ARG A 207 -0.37 -7.77 -20.51
C ARG A 207 -0.33 -6.35 -19.94
N THR A 208 -0.85 -5.37 -20.67
CA THR A 208 -0.96 -3.98 -20.22
C THR A 208 -1.91 -3.86 -19.03
N ILE A 209 -3.10 -4.47 -19.11
CA ILE A 209 -4.06 -4.46 -18.01
C ILE A 209 -3.52 -5.18 -16.78
N GLN A 210 -2.85 -6.32 -16.95
CA GLN A 210 -2.19 -7.01 -15.84
C GLN A 210 -1.14 -6.15 -15.15
N ARG A 211 -0.36 -5.37 -15.91
CA ARG A 211 0.59 -4.40 -15.34
C ARG A 211 -0.13 -3.33 -14.53
N TYR A 212 -1.20 -2.76 -15.05
CA TYR A 212 -1.98 -1.74 -14.34
C TYR A 212 -2.64 -2.28 -13.07
N LEU A 213 -3.23 -3.49 -13.14
CA LEU A 213 -3.78 -4.19 -11.97
C LEU A 213 -2.72 -4.44 -10.89
N ARG A 214 -1.49 -4.79 -11.30
CA ARG A 214 -0.37 -4.95 -10.37
C ARG A 214 -0.05 -3.63 -9.67
N VAL A 215 0.10 -2.53 -10.41
CA VAL A 215 0.37 -1.21 -9.82
C VAL A 215 -0.75 -0.82 -8.85
N LEU A 216 -2.02 -0.98 -9.24
CA LEU A 216 -3.16 -0.69 -8.34
C LEU A 216 -3.16 -1.55 -7.08
N ARG A 217 -2.75 -2.82 -7.16
CA ARG A 217 -2.59 -3.69 -5.99
C ARG A 217 -1.43 -3.25 -5.11
N ASN A 218 -0.30 -2.85 -5.71
CA ASN A 218 0.89 -2.46 -4.98
C ASN A 218 0.66 -1.17 -4.17
N TYR A 219 -0.14 -0.27 -4.71
CA TYR A 219 -0.59 0.95 -4.05
C TYR A 219 -1.81 0.74 -3.12
N ASP A 220 -2.19 -0.51 -2.82
CA ASP A 220 -3.36 -0.89 -2.01
C ASP A 220 -4.68 -0.21 -2.44
N CYS A 221 -4.80 0.14 -3.72
CA CYS A 221 -6.04 0.69 -4.26
C CYS A 221 -7.07 -0.43 -4.44
N ILE A 222 -6.61 -1.61 -4.85
CA ILE A 222 -7.46 -2.78 -5.09
C ILE A 222 -6.92 -4.03 -4.40
N GLU A 223 -7.84 -4.92 -4.02
CA GLU A 223 -7.55 -6.28 -3.58
C GLU A 223 -8.04 -7.29 -4.62
N SER A 224 -7.46 -8.49 -4.59
CA SER A 224 -7.88 -9.60 -5.45
C SER A 224 -8.22 -10.85 -4.63
N GLU A 225 -9.35 -11.47 -4.96
CA GLU A 225 -9.86 -12.71 -4.35
C GLU A 225 -9.92 -13.84 -5.39
N GLY A 226 -9.58 -15.06 -5.00
CA GLY A 226 -9.68 -16.26 -5.85
C GLY A 226 -8.39 -16.65 -6.56
N GLU A 227 -8.43 -17.80 -7.26
CA GLU A 227 -7.26 -18.41 -7.92
C GLU A 227 -7.40 -18.41 -9.45
N SER A 228 -6.28 -18.14 -10.14
CA SER A 228 -6.11 -18.30 -11.59
C SER A 228 -7.20 -17.63 -12.44
N GLN A 229 -8.14 -18.40 -12.99
CA GLN A 229 -9.18 -17.93 -13.91
C GLN A 229 -10.39 -17.33 -13.19
N ASN A 230 -10.52 -17.55 -11.88
CA ASN A 230 -11.62 -17.05 -11.06
C ASN A 230 -11.20 -15.84 -10.20
N ILE A 231 -10.07 -15.21 -10.52
CA ILE A 231 -9.61 -14.02 -9.80
C ILE A 231 -10.55 -12.85 -10.08
N VAL A 232 -11.08 -12.26 -9.00
CA VAL A 232 -11.90 -11.05 -9.04
C VAL A 232 -11.23 -9.95 -8.25
N TYR A 233 -11.47 -8.71 -8.65
CA TYR A 233 -10.88 -7.50 -8.07
C TYR A 233 -11.95 -6.62 -7.45
N ARG A 234 -11.59 -5.98 -6.33
CA ARG A 234 -12.40 -5.01 -5.59
C ARG A 234 -11.51 -3.84 -5.16
N SER A 235 -12.08 -2.66 -5.06
CA SER A 235 -11.47 -1.52 -4.40
C SER A 235 -11.38 -1.74 -2.90
N VAL A 236 -10.30 -1.23 -2.31
CA VAL A 236 -10.14 -1.22 -0.84
C VAL A 236 -10.98 -0.08 -0.24
N TYR A 237 -11.08 1.03 -0.95
CA TYR A 237 -11.83 2.24 -0.56
C TYR A 237 -12.79 2.65 -1.68
N PRO A 238 -14.05 2.16 -1.69
CA PRO A 238 -15.05 2.51 -2.70
C PRO A 238 -15.49 3.97 -2.61
#